data_AF-A0A5N7ZG02-F1
#
_entry.id   AF-A0A5N7ZG02-F1
#
_cell.length_a   1.000
_cell.length_b   1.000
_cell.length_c   1.000
_cell.angle_alpha   90.00
_cell.angle_beta   90.00
_cell.angle_gamma   90.00
#
_symmetry.space_group_name_H-M   'P 1'
#
loop_
_entity.id
_entity.type
_entity.pdbx_description
1 polymer ?
#
loop_
_entity_poly.entity_id
_entity_poly.type
_entity_poly.pdbx_seq_one_letter_code
_entity_poly.pdbx_strand_id
1 'polypeptide(L)'
;MDTIAKLEQNLNHLLYDEKEGFLIKFHFNQGLDYNKLDELYTYLEAFKATYKSESFVPKNIMFILIGILPALYMDISLYSNDSEIEQEYLDAIYKLDTALQMCLNPDENDPYINTPLRDL
;
A
#
# COMPACT_ATOMS: atom_id res chain seq x y z
N MET A 1 20.06 3.41 13.67
CA MET A 1 20.10 4.24 12.45
C MET A 1 19.83 3.47 11.15
N ASP A 2 19.74 2.12 11.17
CA ASP A 2 19.69 1.32 9.94
C ASP A 2 18.29 0.76 9.55
N THR A 3 17.27 0.91 10.40
CA THR A 3 15.95 0.28 10.16
C THR A 3 15.11 1.04 9.14
N ILE A 4 15.14 2.39 9.18
CA ILE A 4 14.32 3.23 8.29
C ILE A 4 14.84 3.17 6.86
N ALA A 5 16.15 3.26 6.66
CA ALA A 5 16.76 3.17 5.33
C ALA A 5 16.49 1.80 4.68
N LYS A 6 16.54 0.72 5.47
CA LYS A 6 16.18 -0.62 5.00
C LYS A 6 14.70 -0.74 4.64
N LEU A 7 13.81 -0.18 5.45
CA LEU A 7 12.37 -0.15 5.15
C LEU A 7 12.09 0.63 3.87
N GLU A 8 12.71 1.80 3.71
CA GLU A 8 12.61 2.65 2.52
C GLU A 8 13.09 1.88 1.27
N GLN A 9 14.24 1.23 1.35
CA GLN A 9 14.78 0.43 0.25
C GLN A 9 13.84 -0.73 -0.12
N ASN A 10 13.31 -1.45 0.88
CA ASN A 10 12.42 -2.58 0.67
C ASN A 10 11.09 -2.16 0.03
N LEU A 11 10.47 -1.07 0.53
CA LEU A 11 9.26 -0.52 -0.07
C LEU A 11 9.49 -0.05 -1.50
N ASN A 12 10.60 0.65 -1.75
CA ASN A 12 10.92 1.08 -3.10
C ASN A 12 11.13 -0.10 -4.05
N HIS A 13 11.81 -1.16 -3.60
CA HIS A 13 11.97 -2.37 -4.41
C HIS A 13 10.62 -3.06 -4.67
N LEU A 14 9.79 -3.24 -3.64
CA LEU A 14 8.47 -3.84 -3.78
C LEU A 14 7.58 -3.07 -4.77
N LEU A 15 7.58 -1.74 -4.71
CA LEU A 15 6.68 -0.89 -5.48
C LEU A 15 7.20 -0.59 -6.89
N TYR A 16 8.50 -0.29 -7.01
CA TYR A 16 9.08 0.36 -8.18
C TYR A 16 10.18 -0.43 -8.89
N ASP A 17 10.43 -1.70 -8.53
CA ASP A 17 11.33 -2.54 -9.32
C ASP A 17 10.90 -2.58 -10.79
N GLU A 18 11.82 -2.29 -11.71
CA GLU A 18 11.49 -2.10 -13.13
C GLU A 18 10.91 -3.35 -13.80
N LYS A 19 11.15 -4.54 -13.24
CA LYS A 19 10.68 -5.81 -13.80
C LYS A 19 9.47 -6.34 -13.07
N GLU A 20 9.51 -6.26 -11.74
CA GLU A 20 8.56 -6.95 -10.86
C GLU A 20 7.97 -6.00 -9.80
N GLY A 21 8.04 -4.69 -9.94
CA GLY A 21 7.44 -3.75 -8.98
C GLY A 21 5.92 -3.83 -9.02
N PHE A 22 5.26 -3.78 -7.85
CA PHE A 22 3.80 -3.82 -7.74
C PHE A 22 3.13 -2.73 -8.59
N LEU A 23 3.56 -1.48 -8.43
CA LEU A 23 3.02 -0.35 -9.18
C LEU A 23 3.46 -0.39 -10.65
N ILE A 24 4.67 -0.88 -10.91
CA ILE A 24 5.20 -1.05 -12.27
C ILE A 24 4.36 -2.05 -13.08
N LYS A 25 4.02 -3.21 -12.51
CA LYS A 25 3.18 -4.22 -13.17
C LYS A 25 1.78 -3.66 -13.47
N PHE A 26 1.19 -2.97 -12.50
CA PHE A 26 -0.12 -2.34 -12.68
C PHE A 26 -0.09 -1.28 -13.79
N HIS A 27 0.93 -0.43 -13.80
CA HIS A 27 1.15 0.61 -14.81
C HIS A 27 1.31 0.05 -16.23
N PHE A 28 1.98 -1.10 -16.37
CA PHE A 28 2.17 -1.77 -17.65
C PHE A 28 1.03 -2.74 -18.01
N ASN A 29 -0.18 -2.50 -17.49
CA ASN A 29 -1.41 -3.21 -17.84
C ASN A 29 -1.33 -4.74 -17.56
N GLN A 30 -0.58 -5.15 -16.54
CA GLN A 30 -0.46 -6.56 -16.14
C GLN A 30 -1.46 -6.97 -15.05
N GLY A 31 -2.33 -6.07 -14.63
CA GLY A 31 -3.27 -6.26 -13.53
C GLY A 31 -2.64 -6.04 -12.16
N LEU A 32 -3.46 -6.23 -11.12
CA LEU A 32 -3.05 -6.16 -9.74
C LEU A 32 -2.29 -7.44 -9.34
N ASP A 33 -1.02 -7.33 -8.95
CA ASP A 33 -0.25 -8.47 -8.45
C ASP A 33 -0.59 -8.71 -6.97
N TYR A 34 -1.56 -9.59 -6.72
CA TYR A 34 -2.06 -9.90 -5.38
C TYR A 34 -0.99 -10.43 -4.42
N ASN A 35 0.03 -11.14 -4.91
CA ASN A 35 1.11 -11.60 -4.05
C ASN A 35 1.94 -10.43 -3.51
N LYS A 36 2.13 -9.40 -4.34
CA LYS A 36 2.85 -8.18 -3.95
C LYS A 36 1.97 -7.25 -3.11
N LEU A 37 0.66 -7.26 -3.35
CA LEU A 37 -0.29 -6.58 -2.47
C LEU A 37 -0.27 -7.18 -1.06
N ASP A 38 -0.25 -8.51 -0.95
CA ASP A 38 -0.10 -9.20 0.35
C ASP A 38 1.24 -8.89 1.03
N GLU A 39 2.32 -8.82 0.24
CA GLU A 39 3.62 -8.38 0.75
C GLU A 39 3.56 -6.93 1.25
N LEU A 40 2.89 -6.04 0.51
CA LEU A 40 2.68 -4.65 0.91
C LEU A 40 1.89 -4.57 2.23
N TYR A 41 0.80 -5.33 2.39
CA TYR A 41 0.07 -5.40 3.65
C TYR A 41 0.94 -5.87 4.81
N THR A 42 1.86 -6.80 4.57
CA THR A 42 2.82 -7.23 5.59
C THR A 42 3.75 -6.10 6.02
N TYR A 43 4.22 -5.27 5.08
CA TYR A 43 5.00 -4.07 5.39
C TYR A 43 4.19 -3.03 6.15
N LEU A 44 2.95 -2.79 5.72
CA LEU A 44 2.04 -1.85 6.38
C LEU A 44 1.74 -2.28 7.82
N GLU A 45 1.60 -3.58 8.08
CA GLU A 45 1.38 -4.05 9.45
C GLU A 45 2.60 -3.88 10.35
N ALA A 46 3.79 -4.24 9.85
CA ALA A 46 5.02 -4.00 10.59
C ALA A 46 5.21 -2.49 10.87
N PHE A 47 4.85 -1.65 9.91
CA PHE A 47 4.88 -0.20 10.04
C PHE A 47 3.88 0.31 11.09
N LYS A 48 2.59 -0.05 10.96
CA LYS A 48 1.54 0.28 11.92
C LYS A 48 1.91 -0.15 13.34
N ALA A 49 2.38 -1.38 13.52
CA ALA A 49 2.82 -1.87 14.83
C ALA A 49 3.97 -1.07 15.44
N THR A 50 4.89 -0.58 14.59
CA THR A 50 6.05 0.23 15.01
C THR A 50 5.65 1.66 15.34
N TYR A 51 4.79 2.28 14.54
CA TYR A 51 4.53 3.72 14.60
C TYR A 51 3.17 4.10 15.22
N LYS A 52 2.29 3.14 15.56
CA LYS A 52 0.96 3.43 16.13
C LYS A 52 0.97 4.29 17.39
N SER A 53 2.01 4.17 18.22
CA SER A 53 2.14 4.92 19.47
C SER A 53 3.25 5.99 19.40
N GLU A 54 3.82 6.21 18.21
CA GLU A 54 4.87 7.18 17.97
C GLU A 54 4.28 8.52 17.54
N SER A 55 4.81 9.62 18.09
CA SER A 55 4.40 10.97 17.70
C SER A 55 4.91 11.40 16.32
N PHE A 56 5.80 10.61 15.72
CA PHE A 56 6.48 10.96 14.48
C PHE A 56 6.67 9.75 13.56
N VAL A 57 6.20 9.90 12.32
CA VAL A 57 6.44 8.99 11.21
C VAL A 57 7.59 9.52 10.33
N PRO A 58 8.56 8.68 9.92
CA PRO A 58 9.62 9.12 9.00
C PRO A 58 9.05 9.65 7.68
N LYS A 59 9.39 10.90 7.36
CA LYS A 59 8.87 11.60 6.17
C LYS A 59 9.07 10.83 4.87
N ASN A 60 10.23 10.22 4.66
CA ASN A 60 10.51 9.45 3.44
C ASN A 60 9.52 8.31 3.24
N ILE A 61 9.22 7.56 4.31
CA ILE A 61 8.26 6.46 4.26
C ILE A 61 6.86 7.00 4.02
N MET A 62 6.47 8.06 4.73
CA MET A 62 5.18 8.72 4.50
C MET A 62 5.00 9.15 3.04
N PHE A 63 6.03 9.76 2.43
CA PHE A 63 6.00 10.16 1.02
C PHE A 63 5.81 8.98 0.07
N ILE A 64 6.44 7.83 0.35
CA ILE A 64 6.24 6.61 -0.43
C ILE A 64 4.79 6.13 -0.31
N LEU A 65 4.27 6.04 0.92
CA LEU A 65 2.93 5.52 1.20
C LEU A 65 1.83 6.37 0.54
N ILE A 66 1.89 7.71 0.64
CA ILE A 66 0.91 8.58 -0.01
C ILE A 66 0.98 8.55 -1.54
N GLY A 67 2.10 8.10 -2.11
CA GLY A 67 2.30 7.97 -3.56
C GLY A 67 1.62 6.75 -4.17
N ILE A 68 1.28 5.74 -3.37
CA ILE A 68 0.72 4.46 -3.83
C ILE A 68 -0.66 4.66 -4.46
N LEU A 69 -1.58 5.33 -3.76
CA LEU A 69 -2.97 5.46 -4.23
C LEU A 69 -3.11 6.29 -5.49
N PRO A 70 -2.47 7.48 -5.62
CA PRO A 70 -2.51 8.22 -6.87
C PRO A 70 -2.02 7.40 -8.05
N ALA A 71 -0.94 6.62 -7.89
CA ALA A 71 -0.43 5.76 -8.95
C ALA A 71 -1.47 4.74 -9.42
N LEU A 72 -2.11 4.04 -8.48
CA LEU A 72 -3.15 3.06 -8.79
C LEU A 72 -4.40 3.70 -9.43
N TYR A 73 -4.88 4.82 -8.89
CA TYR A 73 -6.06 5.49 -9.45
C TYR A 73 -5.82 6.14 -10.82
N MET A 74 -4.59 6.59 -11.12
CA MET A 74 -4.27 7.11 -12.46
C MET A 74 -4.37 5.99 -13.51
N ASP A 75 -3.88 4.80 -13.16
CA ASP A 75 -3.76 3.67 -14.08
C ASP A 75 -4.99 2.74 -14.09
N ILE A 76 -5.95 2.91 -13.16
CA ILE A 76 -7.17 2.07 -13.12
C ILE A 76 -7.95 2.12 -14.43
N SER A 77 -7.92 3.26 -15.12
CA SER A 77 -8.58 3.46 -16.42
C SER A 77 -8.05 2.56 -17.53
N LEU A 78 -6.86 1.96 -17.37
CA LEU A 78 -6.33 0.97 -18.30
C LEU A 78 -7.19 -0.31 -18.35
N TYR A 79 -7.95 -0.58 -17.29
CA TYR A 79 -8.74 -1.79 -17.10
C TYR A 79 -10.25 -1.59 -17.35
N SER A 80 -10.68 -0.41 -17.79
CA SER A 80 -12.10 -0.05 -17.93
C SER A 80 -12.86 -0.80 -19.03
N ASN A 81 -12.19 -1.68 -19.78
CA ASN A 81 -12.82 -2.52 -20.80
C ASN A 81 -13.51 -3.76 -20.20
N ASP A 82 -13.21 -4.08 -18.94
CA ASP A 82 -13.84 -5.16 -18.19
C ASP A 82 -14.32 -4.60 -16.84
N SER A 83 -15.62 -4.37 -16.74
CA SER A 83 -16.23 -3.76 -15.56
C SER A 83 -16.12 -4.62 -14.30
N GLU A 84 -16.05 -5.96 -14.44
CA GLU A 84 -15.91 -6.85 -13.29
C GLU A 84 -14.49 -6.74 -12.72
N ILE A 85 -13.48 -6.76 -13.59
CA ILE A 85 -12.06 -6.58 -13.20
C ILE A 85 -11.82 -5.18 -12.64
N GLU A 86 -12.37 -4.13 -13.28
CA GLU A 86 -12.25 -2.76 -12.80
C GLU A 86 -12.84 -2.62 -11.39
N GLN A 87 -14.02 -3.18 -11.14
CA GLN A 87 -14.64 -3.15 -9.82
C GLN A 87 -13.82 -3.91 -8.78
N GLU A 88 -13.31 -5.09 -9.12
CA GLU A 88 -12.43 -5.88 -8.25
C GLU A 88 -11.19 -5.05 -7.82
N TYR A 89 -10.57 -4.35 -8.77
CA TYR A 89 -9.40 -3.52 -8.49
C TYR A 89 -9.76 -2.27 -7.69
N LEU A 90 -10.89 -1.63 -7.96
CA LEU A 90 -11.38 -0.51 -7.15
C LEU A 90 -11.61 -0.92 -5.69
N ASP A 91 -12.19 -2.10 -5.46
CA ASP A 91 -12.40 -2.64 -4.12
C ASP A 91 -11.06 -2.90 -3.41
N ALA A 92 -10.07 -3.46 -4.13
CA ALA A 92 -8.74 -3.68 -3.58
C ALA A 92 -8.00 -2.36 -3.25
N ILE A 93 -8.10 -1.35 -4.13
CA ILE A 93 -7.51 -0.02 -3.92
C ILE A 93 -8.18 0.67 -2.72
N TYR A 94 -9.49 0.56 -2.57
CA TYR A 94 -10.23 1.12 -1.43
C TYR A 94 -9.78 0.52 -0.09
N LYS A 95 -9.61 -0.81 -0.03
CA LYS A 95 -9.08 -1.49 1.16
C LYS A 95 -7.65 -1.04 1.47
N LEU A 96 -6.83 -0.89 0.43
CA LEU A 96 -5.47 -0.39 0.58
C LEU A 96 -5.43 1.07 1.08
N ASP A 97 -6.33 1.94 0.61
CA ASP A 97 -6.47 3.31 1.11
C ASP A 97 -6.78 3.31 2.61
N THR A 98 -7.76 2.50 3.01
CA THR A 98 -8.10 2.33 4.43
C THR A 98 -6.87 1.88 5.24
N ALA A 99 -6.13 0.87 4.76
CA ALA A 99 -4.93 0.38 5.42
C ALA A 99 -3.82 1.44 5.53
N LEU A 100 -3.61 2.24 4.48
CA LEU A 100 -2.65 3.33 4.47
C LEU A 100 -3.06 4.45 5.44
N GLN A 101 -4.34 4.80 5.51
CA GLN A 101 -4.83 5.77 6.49
C GLN A 101 -4.57 5.32 7.92
N MET A 102 -4.80 4.04 8.24
CA MET A 102 -4.49 3.48 9.56
C MET A 102 -3.00 3.50 9.89
N CYS A 103 -2.13 3.47 8.89
CA CYS A 103 -0.68 3.61 9.07
C CYS A 103 -0.25 5.06 9.27
N LEU A 104 -0.86 5.99 8.53
CA LEU A 104 -0.48 7.41 8.52
C LEU A 104 -1.12 8.22 9.64
N ASN A 105 -2.30 7.78 10.10
CA ASN A 105 -3.06 8.38 11.19
C ASN A 105 -3.67 7.29 12.09
N PRO A 106 -2.83 6.54 12.83
CA PRO A 106 -3.31 5.49 13.71
C PRO A 106 -4.21 6.07 14.81
N ASP A 107 -5.48 5.66 14.85
CA ASP A 107 -6.40 5.96 15.94
C ASP A 107 -6.60 4.69 16.78
N GLU A 108 -6.14 4.71 18.04
CA GLU A 108 -6.30 3.57 18.96
C GLU A 108 -7.77 3.26 19.29
N ASN A 109 -8.69 4.17 18.98
CA ASN A 109 -10.14 3.96 19.13
C ASN A 109 -10.80 3.43 17.86
N ASP A 110 -10.06 3.26 16.76
CA ASP A 110 -10.61 2.73 15.52
C ASP A 110 -11.03 1.26 15.72
N PRO A 111 -12.27 0.87 15.36
CA PRO A 111 -12.77 -0.49 15.54
C PRO A 111 -11.95 -1.54 14.79
N TYR A 112 -11.21 -1.14 13.75
CA TYR A 112 -10.36 -2.00 12.95
C TYR A 112 -8.90 -1.99 13.37
N ILE A 113 -8.50 -1.26 14.43
CA ILE A 113 -7.08 -1.12 14.82
C ILE A 113 -6.37 -2.46 15.06
N ASN A 114 -7.12 -3.50 15.48
CA ASN A 114 -6.61 -4.87 15.67
C ASN A 114 -6.98 -5.84 14.54
N THR A 115 -7.71 -5.39 13.53
CA THR A 115 -7.99 -6.18 12.33
C THR A 115 -6.73 -6.24 11.48
N PRO A 116 -6.30 -7.43 11.03
CA PRO A 116 -5.20 -7.53 10.07
C PRO A 116 -5.52 -6.71 8.82
N LEU A 117 -4.60 -5.86 8.36
CA LEU A 117 -4.84 -4.92 7.26
C LEU A 117 -5.29 -5.60 5.96
N ARG A 118 -4.84 -6.83 5.73
CA ARG A 118 -5.26 -7.66 4.59
C ARG A 118 -6.71 -8.16 4.68
N ASP A 119 -7.28 -8.19 5.88
CA ASP A 119 -8.62 -8.69 6.17
C ASP A 119 -9.66 -7.55 6.26
N LEU A 120 -9.25 -6.30 5.99
CA LEU A 120 -10.13 -5.13 5.87
C LEU A 120 -11.13 -5.26 4.70
#